data_AF-L9ZDH2-F1
#
_entry.id   AF-L9ZDH2-F1
#
_cell.length_a   1.000
_cell.length_b   1.000
_cell.length_c   1.000
_cell.angle_alpha   90.00
_cell.angle_beta   90.00
_cell.angle_gamma   90.00
#
_symmetry.space_group_name_H-M   'P 1'
#
loop_
_entity.id
_entity.type
_entity.pdbx_description
1 polymer ?
#
loop_
_entity_poly.entity_id
_entity_poly.type
_entity_poly.pdbx_seq_one_letter_code
_entity_poly.pdbx_strand_id
1 'polypeptide(L)' 'MVEREDDPTTAPGGDDADETPIGSGIAVGIAIGVVIGVVTGELALWLPLGVAIGAGLEAALH' A
#
# COMPACT_ATOMS: atom_id res chain seq x y z
N MET A 1 -32.34 -7.07 31.60
CA MET A 1 -32.22 -6.54 30.22
C MET A 1 -31.11 -5.52 30.29
N VAL A 2 -29.87 -5.98 30.09
CA VAL A 2 -28.66 -5.14 30.16
C VAL A 2 -28.43 -4.65 28.76
N GLU A 3 -28.58 -3.36 28.53
CA GLU A 3 -28.20 -2.73 27.27
C GLU A 3 -26.68 -2.85 27.17
N ARG A 4 -26.19 -3.58 26.17
CA ARG A 4 -24.78 -3.50 25.81
C ARG A 4 -24.65 -2.21 25.03
N GLU A 5 -24.03 -1.22 25.66
CA GLU A 5 -23.49 -0.06 24.97
C GLU A 5 -22.43 -0.58 24.00
N ASP A 6 -22.82 -0.71 22.73
CA ASP A 6 -21.89 -0.79 21.61
C ASP A 6 -21.15 0.55 21.58
N ASP A 7 -20.00 0.60 22.25
CA ASP A 7 -19.11 1.76 22.27
C ASP A 7 -18.61 2.05 20.84
N PRO A 8 -19.04 3.16 20.21
CA PRO A 8 -18.65 3.48 18.84
C PRO A 8 -17.21 4.03 18.76
N THR A 9 -16.46 4.11 19.87
CA THR A 9 -15.13 4.74 19.89
C THR A 9 -13.97 3.81 19.58
N THR A 10 -14.19 2.51 19.49
CA THR A 10 -13.18 1.63 18.86
C THR A 10 -13.33 1.74 17.35
N ALA A 11 -12.77 2.82 16.77
CA ALA A 11 -12.38 2.78 15.38
C ALA A 11 -11.53 1.51 15.20
N PRO A 12 -11.78 0.67 14.19
CA PRO A 12 -10.90 -0.45 13.92
C PRO A 12 -9.51 0.12 13.64
N GLY A 13 -8.67 0.12 14.68
CA GLY A 13 -7.27 0.45 14.60
C GLY A 13 -6.64 -0.63 13.74
N GLY A 14 -6.19 -0.24 12.54
CA GLY A 14 -5.45 -1.11 11.66
C GLY A 14 -4.09 -1.42 12.27
N ASP A 15 -4.05 -2.45 13.11
CA ASP A 15 -2.84 -3.02 13.70
C ASP A 15 -2.55 -4.44 13.18
N ASP A 16 -2.98 -4.75 11.96
CA ASP A 16 -2.55 -5.97 11.25
C ASP A 16 -1.32 -5.67 10.38
N ALA A 17 -0.19 -5.41 11.04
CA ALA A 17 1.12 -5.30 10.38
C ALA A 17 1.75 -6.67 10.03
N ASP A 18 1.03 -7.78 10.30
CA ASP A 18 1.50 -9.16 10.11
C ASP A 18 0.76 -9.92 8.99
N GLU A 19 -0.20 -9.31 8.32
CA GLU A 19 -0.76 -9.81 7.07
C GLU A 19 -0.10 -9.00 5.96
N THR A 20 0.70 -9.62 5.08
CA THR A 20 1.31 -8.90 3.94
C THR A 20 0.17 -8.32 3.13
N PRO A 21 -0.15 -7.01 3.25
CA PRO A 21 -1.37 -6.49 2.67
C PRO A 21 -1.23 -6.62 1.16
N ILE A 22 -2.34 -6.91 0.48
CA ILE A 22 -2.51 -6.96 -0.99
C ILE A 22 -2.27 -5.56 -1.59
N GLY A 23 -1.10 -4.99 -1.35
CA GLY A 23 -0.74 -3.60 -1.58
C GLY A 23 0.67 -3.23 -1.11
N SER A 24 1.35 -4.12 -0.37
CA SER A 24 2.77 -3.97 -0.04
C SER A 24 3.65 -3.91 -1.30
N GLY A 25 3.34 -4.70 -2.34
CA GLY A 25 4.07 -4.68 -3.60
C GLY A 25 3.94 -3.35 -4.32
N ILE A 26 2.70 -2.83 -4.41
CA ILE A 26 2.41 -1.52 -4.99
C ILE A 26 3.11 -0.40 -4.20
N ALA A 27 3.08 -0.43 -2.87
CA ALA A 27 3.75 0.58 -2.04
C ALA A 27 5.27 0.62 -2.27
N VAL A 28 5.92 -0.55 -2.34
CA VAL A 28 7.36 -0.65 -2.66
C VAL A 28 7.65 -0.15 -4.07
N GLY A 29 6.83 -0.53 -5.05
CA GLY A 29 6.95 -0.08 -6.43
C GLY A 29 6.82 1.45 -6.56
N ILE A 30 5.85 2.05 -5.87
CA ILE A 30 5.68 3.51 -5.80
C ILE A 30 6.90 4.17 -5.17
N ALA A 31 7.38 3.68 -4.03
CA ALA A 31 8.52 4.28 -3.34
C ALA A 31 9.77 4.32 -4.24
N ILE A 32 10.06 3.22 -4.93
CA ILE A 32 11.20 3.13 -5.85
C ILE A 32 10.98 4.05 -7.07
N GLY A 33 9.80 3.98 -7.69
CA GLY A 33 9.46 4.80 -8.86
C GLY A 33 9.53 6.30 -8.57
N VAL A 34 9.09 6.73 -7.38
CA VAL A 34 9.17 8.13 -6.94
C VAL A 34 10.63 8.55 -6.76
N VAL A 35 11.45 7.77 -6.05
CA VAL A 35 12.87 8.12 -5.82
C VAL A 35 13.60 8.28 -7.15
N ILE A 36 13.45 7.32 -8.07
CA ILE A 36 14.12 7.37 -9.37
C ILE A 36 13.55 8.51 -10.24
N GLY A 37 12.22 8.69 -10.25
CA GLY A 37 11.57 9.74 -11.03
C GLY A 37 11.91 11.15 -10.54
N VAL A 38 12.09 11.37 -9.23
CA VAL A 38 12.54 12.65 -8.68
C VAL A 38 13.98 12.94 -9.11
N VAL A 39 14.88 11.94 -9.01
CA VAL A 39 16.30 12.12 -9.36
C VAL A 39 16.49 12.36 -10.86
N THR A 40 15.68 11.73 -11.70
CA THR A 40 15.76 11.86 -13.17
C THR A 40 14.93 13.02 -13.73
N GLY A 41 13.99 13.57 -12.96
CA GLY A 41 13.05 14.59 -13.41
C GLY A 41 11.86 14.06 -14.22
N GLU A 42 11.74 12.74 -14.38
CA GLU A 42 10.78 12.07 -15.26
C GLU A 42 9.71 11.29 -14.45
N LEU A 43 9.11 11.94 -13.45
CA LEU A 43 8.08 11.33 -12.60
C LEU A 43 6.88 10.80 -13.39
N ALA A 44 6.51 11.45 -14.48
CA ALA A 44 5.38 11.04 -15.32
C ALA A 44 5.56 9.64 -15.94
N LEU A 45 6.80 9.20 -16.14
CA LEU A 45 7.12 7.89 -16.70
C LEU A 45 7.49 6.88 -15.61
N TRP A 46 8.27 7.31 -14.61
CA TRP A 46 8.73 6.44 -13.53
C TRP A 46 7.64 6.08 -12.51
N LEU A 47 6.65 6.94 -12.28
CA LEU A 47 5.54 6.64 -11.36
C LEU A 47 4.65 5.48 -11.87
N PRO A 48 4.09 5.52 -13.09
CA PRO A 48 3.31 4.39 -13.61
C PRO A 48 4.14 3.12 -13.76
N LEU A 49 5.44 3.25 -14.09
CA LEU A 49 6.35 2.10 -14.14
C LEU A 49 6.56 1.48 -12.75
N GLY A 50 6.75 2.30 -11.72
CA GLY A 50 6.86 1.84 -10.32
C GLY A 50 5.60 1.11 -9.86
N VAL A 51 4.41 1.66 -10.15
CA VAL A 51 3.13 1.01 -9.84
C VAL A 51 2.99 -0.32 -10.59
N ALA A 52 3.31 -0.36 -11.89
CA ALA A 52 3.22 -1.57 -12.71
C ALA A 52 4.17 -2.67 -12.22
N ILE A 53 5.40 -2.31 -11.82
CA ILE A 53 6.36 -3.27 -11.24
C ILE A 53 5.86 -3.76 -9.88
N GLY A 54 5.38 -2.85 -9.02
CA GLY A 54 4.85 -3.22 -7.70
C GLY A 54 3.64 -4.15 -7.77
N ALA A 55 2.67 -3.81 -8.63
CA ALA A 55 1.51 -4.66 -8.88
C ALA A 55 1.88 -5.97 -9.60
N GLY A 56 2.83 -5.93 -10.53
CA GLY A 56 3.29 -7.11 -11.27
C GLY A 56 4.04 -8.11 -10.40
N LEU A 57 4.84 -7.63 -9.44
CA LEU A 57 5.49 -8.50 -8.45
C LEU A 57 4.46 -9.20 -7.57
N GLU A 58 3.44 -8.47 -7.14
CA GLU A 58 2.35 -9.02 -6.35
C GLU A 58 1.56 -10.08 -7.14
N ALA A 59 1.23 -9.78 -8.40
CA ALA A 59 0.58 -10.72 -9.31
C ALA A 59 1.45 -11.92 -9.71
N ALA A 60 2.77 -11.83 -9.59
CA ALA A 60 3.68 -12.94 -9.90
C ALA A 60 3.93 -13.86 -8.68
N LEU A 61 3.68 -13.36 -7.47
CA LEU A 61 3.89 -14.08 -6.21
C LEU A 61 2.60 -14.72 -5.66
N HIS A 62 1.45 -14.43 -6.27
CA HIS A 62 0.11 -14.95 -5.93
C HIS A 62 -0.45 -15.81 -7.07
#